data_AF-A0A820ZV38-F1
#
_entry.id   AF-A0A820ZV38-F1
#
_cell.length_a   1.000
_cell.length_b   1.000
_cell.length_c   1.000
_cell.angle_alpha   90.00
_cell.angle_beta   90.00
_cell.angle_gamma   90.00
#
_symmetry.space_group_name_H-M   'P 1'
#
loop_
_entity.id
_entity.type
_entity.pdbx_description
1 polymer ?
#
loop_
_entity_poly.entity_id
_entity_poly.type
_entity_poly.pdbx_seq_one_letter_code
_entity_poly.pdbx_strand_id
1 'polypeptide(L)'
;MLQIDFLVMDMSFIYLSMMVKELRIEALSIGLELLKLSKSEYTSYWRTLIENIRREGYSGLLTYSSVFDPLETQQIGVWNELDFIGRNFSLPLLNSMNDSMIPFPKGMVKTFSDYFQYFKLWLKYPSSLLGLAIPLGDSPPQCIENYSANLTLQNVAFEALFQAMNQVNETFKGIIVFRWDNPSSGDSYNERDSNNWACS
;
A
#
# COMPACT_ATOMS: atom_id res chain seq x y z
N MET A 1 24.67 -16.52 -2.77
CA MET A 1 23.26 -16.79 -3.12
C MET A 1 22.50 -15.51 -3.41
N LEU A 2 22.57 -14.48 -2.55
CA LEU A 2 21.92 -13.16 -2.73
C LEU A 2 22.21 -12.44 -4.07
N GLN A 3 23.39 -12.60 -4.66
CA GLN A 3 23.81 -11.83 -5.84
C GLN A 3 23.05 -12.21 -7.13
N ILE A 4 22.57 -13.47 -7.23
CA ILE A 4 21.79 -13.93 -8.39
C ILE A 4 20.35 -13.39 -8.29
N ASP A 5 19.78 -13.33 -7.08
CA ASP A 5 18.43 -12.81 -6.84
C ASP A 5 18.33 -11.30 -7.15
N PHE A 6 19.36 -10.51 -6.80
CA PHE A 6 19.43 -9.09 -7.16
C PHE A 6 19.57 -8.88 -8.68
N LEU A 7 20.36 -9.71 -9.38
CA LEU A 7 20.49 -9.64 -10.84
C LEU A 7 19.18 -9.94 -11.57
N VAL A 8 18.40 -10.92 -11.10
CA VAL A 8 17.07 -11.24 -11.66
C VAL A 8 16.08 -10.09 -11.42
N MET A 9 16.13 -9.48 -10.24
CA MET A 9 15.30 -8.34 -9.88
C MET A 9 15.64 -7.11 -10.73
N ASP A 10 16.94 -6.80 -10.90
CA ASP A 10 17.40 -5.67 -11.72
C ASP A 10 17.01 -5.83 -13.20
N MET A 11 17.18 -7.04 -13.76
CA MET A 11 16.74 -7.34 -15.13
C MET A 11 15.23 -7.21 -15.30
N SER A 12 14.46 -7.59 -14.28
CA SER A 12 13.00 -7.45 -14.28
C SER A 12 12.59 -5.98 -14.25
N PHE A 13 13.26 -5.13 -13.48
CA PHE A 13 12.96 -3.69 -13.42
C PHE A 13 13.40 -2.93 -14.66
N ILE A 14 14.48 -3.33 -15.33
CA ILE A 14 14.86 -2.76 -16.64
C ILE A 14 13.82 -3.10 -17.70
N TYR A 15 13.34 -4.36 -17.72
CA TYR A 15 12.26 -4.73 -18.63
C TYR A 15 10.96 -3.98 -18.31
N LEU A 16 10.65 -3.84 -17.01
CA LEU A 16 9.51 -3.06 -16.55
C LEU A 16 9.63 -1.59 -16.95
N SER A 17 10.81 -0.96 -16.84
CA SER A 17 10.99 0.46 -17.19
C SER A 17 10.78 0.71 -18.68
N MET A 18 11.19 -0.23 -19.55
CA MET A 18 10.91 -0.19 -20.98
C MET A 18 9.40 -0.28 -21.26
N MET A 19 8.71 -1.25 -20.65
CA MET A 19 7.24 -1.39 -20.79
C MET A 19 6.50 -0.15 -20.27
N VAL A 20 6.88 0.35 -19.11
CA VAL A 20 6.25 1.49 -18.43
C VAL A 20 6.35 2.75 -19.31
N LYS A 21 7.47 2.91 -20.04
CA LYS A 21 7.63 3.98 -21.03
C LYS A 21 6.71 3.81 -22.24
N GLU A 22 6.63 2.60 -22.82
CA GLU A 22 5.76 2.32 -23.96
C GLU A 22 4.28 2.49 -23.61
N LEU A 23 3.89 2.06 -22.42
CA LEU A 23 2.52 2.09 -21.91
C LEU A 23 2.13 3.43 -21.30
N ARG A 24 3.05 4.40 -21.23
CA ARG A 24 2.83 5.75 -20.66
C ARG A 24 2.28 5.74 -19.23
N ILE A 25 2.78 4.81 -18.41
CA ILE A 25 2.32 4.64 -17.03
C ILE A 25 2.62 5.89 -16.20
N GLU A 26 1.61 6.43 -15.53
CA GLU A 26 1.70 7.69 -14.79
C GLU A 26 2.44 7.55 -13.47
N ALA A 27 2.35 6.39 -12.81
CA ALA A 27 3.00 6.12 -11.54
C ALA A 27 3.47 4.66 -11.43
N LEU A 28 4.65 4.43 -10.85
CA LEU A 28 5.26 3.13 -10.64
C LEU A 28 5.72 2.97 -9.19
N SER A 29 5.26 1.90 -8.53
CA SER A 29 5.80 1.46 -7.24
C SER A 29 6.97 0.51 -7.46
N ILE A 30 8.16 0.88 -7.00
CA ILE A 30 9.38 0.07 -7.15
C ILE A 30 9.50 -1.03 -6.09
N GLY A 31 8.61 -1.04 -5.10
CA GLY A 31 8.52 -2.10 -4.10
C GLY A 31 7.19 -2.08 -3.35
N LEU A 32 6.84 -3.22 -2.76
CA LEU A 32 5.65 -3.42 -1.94
C LEU A 32 6.02 -4.35 -0.78
N GLU A 33 6.07 -3.80 0.44
CA GLU A 33 6.27 -4.54 1.70
C GLU A 33 7.48 -5.48 1.74
N LEU A 34 8.59 -5.07 1.11
CA LEU A 34 9.81 -5.87 1.05
C LEU A 34 10.64 -5.68 2.34
N LEU A 35 10.10 -6.11 3.48
CA LEU A 35 10.63 -5.86 4.84
C LEU A 35 12.12 -6.17 5.03
N LYS A 36 12.65 -7.16 4.29
CA LYS A 36 14.09 -7.47 4.33
C LYS A 36 14.91 -6.50 3.49
N LEU A 37 14.40 -6.10 2.34
CA LEU A 37 15.06 -5.21 1.38
C LEU A 37 14.88 -3.73 1.70
N SER A 38 13.95 -3.37 2.58
CA SER A 38 13.74 -1.99 3.04
C SER A 38 14.77 -1.51 4.07
N LYS A 39 15.62 -2.41 4.58
CA LYS A 39 16.70 -2.09 5.53
C LYS A 39 17.74 -1.15 4.94
N SER A 40 18.36 -0.35 5.81
CA SER A 40 19.36 0.65 5.41
C SER A 40 20.55 0.09 4.64
N GLU A 41 20.93 -1.17 4.88
CA GLU A 41 21.99 -1.88 4.13
C GLU A 41 21.70 -2.03 2.63
N TYR A 42 20.44 -1.93 2.21
CA TYR A 42 20.01 -1.96 0.82
C TYR A 42 19.74 -0.57 0.23
N THR A 43 20.05 0.52 0.94
CA THR A 43 19.85 1.89 0.43
C THR A 43 20.56 2.09 -0.92
N SER A 44 21.83 1.66 -1.05
CA SER A 44 22.58 1.80 -2.29
C SER A 44 21.98 0.98 -3.45
N TYR A 45 21.37 -0.17 -3.13
CA TYR A 45 20.64 -0.97 -4.11
C TYR A 45 19.46 -0.17 -4.68
N TRP A 46 18.61 0.37 -3.80
CA TRP A 46 17.46 1.18 -4.21
C TRP A 46 17.84 2.43 -4.99
N ARG A 47 18.91 3.13 -4.60
CA ARG A 47 19.42 4.27 -5.37
C ARG A 47 19.80 3.88 -6.80
N THR A 48 20.57 2.79 -6.92
CA THR A 48 21.00 2.27 -8.23
C THR A 48 19.78 1.91 -9.10
N LEU A 49 18.76 1.29 -8.51
CA LEU A 49 17.53 0.97 -9.21
C LEU A 49 16.78 2.22 -9.69
N ILE A 50 16.60 3.22 -8.83
CA ILE A 50 15.94 4.48 -9.17
C ILE A 50 16.69 5.19 -10.30
N GLU A 51 18.03 5.29 -10.19
CA GLU A 51 18.89 5.88 -11.22
C GLU A 51 18.75 5.16 -12.57
N ASN A 52 18.75 3.82 -12.55
CA ASN A 52 18.56 3.01 -13.76
C ASN A 52 17.18 3.26 -14.40
N ILE A 53 16.10 3.24 -13.62
CA ILE A 53 14.73 3.52 -14.11
C ILE A 53 14.66 4.90 -14.77
N ARG A 54 15.25 5.93 -14.14
CA ARG A 54 15.30 7.28 -14.70
C ARG A 54 16.16 7.36 -15.95
N ARG A 55 17.31 6.68 -16.00
CA ARG A 55 18.21 6.64 -17.15
C ARG A 55 17.56 6.03 -18.40
N GLU A 56 16.71 5.01 -18.24
CA GLU A 56 15.96 4.41 -19.36
C GLU A 56 14.82 5.32 -19.90
N GLY A 57 14.56 6.44 -19.21
CA GLY A 57 13.68 7.51 -19.67
C GLY A 57 12.28 7.48 -19.05
N TYR A 58 12.08 6.76 -17.94
CA TYR A 58 10.84 6.87 -17.19
C TYR A 58 10.73 8.23 -16.47
N SER A 59 9.73 9.02 -16.85
CA SER A 59 9.49 10.36 -16.32
C SER A 59 8.21 10.48 -15.47
N GLY A 60 7.46 9.38 -15.31
CA GLY A 60 6.29 9.35 -14.43
C GLY A 60 6.68 9.31 -12.95
N LEU A 61 5.69 9.22 -12.07
CA LEU A 61 5.88 9.27 -10.63
C LEU A 61 6.46 7.94 -10.10
N LEU A 62 7.46 8.01 -9.23
CA LEU A 62 8.05 6.87 -8.55
C LEU A 62 7.68 6.88 -7.08
N THR A 63 7.37 5.68 -6.57
CA THR A 63 7.10 5.46 -5.16
C THR A 63 7.62 4.10 -4.69
N TYR A 64 7.57 3.89 -3.39
CA TYR A 64 7.69 2.60 -2.73
C TYR A 64 6.49 2.45 -1.79
N SER A 65 5.87 1.28 -1.75
CA SER A 65 4.69 1.01 -0.93
C SER A 65 5.06 0.22 0.33
N SER A 66 5.28 0.93 1.44
CA SER A 66 5.70 0.31 2.71
C SER A 66 4.53 -0.15 3.58
N VAL A 67 4.70 -1.22 4.36
CA VAL A 67 3.71 -1.66 5.36
C VAL A 67 3.63 -0.69 6.54
N PHE A 68 2.43 -0.54 7.12
CA PHE A 68 2.19 0.39 8.24
C PHE A 68 2.97 0.03 9.51
N ASP A 69 2.88 -1.22 9.99
CA ASP A 69 3.31 -1.59 11.34
C ASP A 69 4.51 -2.55 11.34
N PRO A 70 5.53 -2.37 12.21
CA PRO A 70 5.84 -1.16 12.98
C PRO A 70 6.93 -0.27 12.36
N LEU A 71 7.73 -0.75 11.39
CA LEU A 71 9.05 -0.13 11.16
C LEU A 71 9.55 -0.06 9.72
N GLU A 72 8.80 -0.49 8.70
CA GLU A 72 9.35 -0.50 7.33
C GLU A 72 9.59 0.91 6.79
N THR A 73 8.60 1.80 6.91
CA THR A 73 8.67 3.16 6.39
C THR A 73 9.90 3.93 6.88
N GLN A 74 10.38 3.65 8.11
CA GLN A 74 11.53 4.34 8.70
C GLN A 74 12.89 3.79 8.23
N GLN A 75 12.92 2.56 7.72
CA GLN A 75 14.15 1.90 7.30
C GLN A 75 14.55 2.30 5.88
N ILE A 76 13.58 2.69 5.06
CA ILE A 76 13.78 3.06 3.66
C ILE A 76 14.58 4.37 3.60
N GLY A 77 15.81 4.28 3.10
CA GLY A 77 16.77 5.38 3.04
C GLY A 77 16.70 6.26 1.79
N VAL A 78 15.71 6.03 0.90
CA VAL A 78 15.63 6.67 -0.44
C VAL A 78 14.36 7.49 -0.65
N TRP A 79 13.60 7.82 0.40
CA TRP A 79 12.36 8.60 0.25
C TRP A 79 12.58 9.95 -0.44
N ASN A 80 13.74 10.58 -0.27
CA ASN A 80 14.12 11.84 -0.91
C ASN A 80 14.39 11.71 -2.43
N GLU A 81 14.41 10.50 -2.97
CA GLU A 81 14.62 10.19 -4.39
C GLU A 81 13.33 9.70 -5.08
N LEU A 82 12.24 9.59 -4.32
CA LEU A 82 10.90 9.22 -4.78
C LEU A 82 10.02 10.48 -4.90
N ASP A 83 8.93 10.37 -5.67
CA ASP A 83 8.01 11.50 -5.87
C ASP A 83 6.95 11.56 -4.76
N PHE A 84 6.61 10.40 -4.19
CA PHE A 84 5.61 10.29 -3.15
C PHE A 84 5.82 9.05 -2.27
N ILE A 85 5.32 9.08 -1.04
CA ILE A 85 5.36 7.97 -0.09
C ILE A 85 4.13 7.10 -0.30
N GLY A 86 4.35 5.87 -0.75
CA GLY A 86 3.35 4.82 -0.80
C GLY A 86 3.30 4.10 0.54
N ARG A 87 2.09 3.88 1.05
CA ARG A 87 1.91 3.11 2.27
C ARG A 87 0.75 2.16 2.14
N ASN A 88 1.02 0.89 2.41
CA ASN A 88 0.01 -0.14 2.49
C ASN A 88 -0.71 -0.02 3.84
N PHE A 89 -1.98 0.36 3.81
CA PHE A 89 -2.79 0.60 5.01
C PHE A 89 -3.86 -0.46 5.16
N SER A 90 -3.69 -1.35 6.13
CA SER A 90 -4.77 -2.18 6.69
C SER A 90 -5.18 -1.59 8.04
N LEU A 91 -6.10 -0.61 8.01
CA LEU A 91 -6.59 0.03 9.23
C LEU A 91 -7.64 -0.86 9.91
N PRO A 92 -7.43 -1.26 11.18
CA PRO A 92 -8.41 -2.08 11.87
C PRO A 92 -9.67 -1.25 12.17
N LEU A 93 -10.83 -1.88 12.00
CA LEU A 93 -12.12 -1.31 12.43
C LEU A 93 -12.32 -1.40 13.95
N LEU A 94 -11.59 -2.30 14.61
CA LEU A 94 -11.72 -2.61 16.03
C LEU A 94 -10.40 -2.33 16.75
N ASN A 95 -10.46 -1.95 18.03
CA ASN A 95 -9.25 -1.72 18.83
C ASN A 95 -8.61 -3.04 19.28
N SER A 96 -9.38 -4.13 19.32
CA SER A 96 -8.95 -5.46 19.70
C SER A 96 -9.65 -6.52 18.85
N MET A 97 -8.98 -7.64 18.60
CA MET A 97 -9.62 -8.83 17.99
C MET A 97 -10.73 -9.43 18.87
N ASN A 98 -10.76 -9.09 20.17
CA ASN A 98 -11.79 -9.53 21.10
C ASN A 98 -13.00 -8.59 21.16
N ASP A 99 -12.95 -7.43 20.50
CA ASP A 99 -14.09 -6.53 20.41
C ASP A 99 -15.13 -7.13 19.45
N SER A 100 -16.26 -7.58 19.98
CA SER A 100 -17.38 -8.05 19.17
C SER A 100 -18.31 -6.92 18.73
N MET A 101 -18.13 -5.72 19.29
CA MET A 101 -18.93 -4.54 18.95
C MET A 101 -18.30 -3.76 17.80
N ILE A 102 -18.93 -3.86 16.63
CA ILE A 102 -18.65 -2.97 15.51
C ILE A 102 -18.90 -1.52 15.96
N PRO A 103 -17.93 -0.59 15.80
CA PRO A 103 -18.13 0.80 16.21
C PRO A 103 -19.21 1.47 15.38
N PHE A 104 -19.88 2.47 15.97
CA PHE A 104 -20.72 3.37 15.18
C PHE A 104 -19.88 4.16 14.15
N PRO A 105 -20.47 4.64 13.04
CA PRO A 105 -19.73 5.35 11.98
C PRO A 105 -18.82 6.48 12.51
N LYS A 106 -19.29 7.28 13.47
CA LYS A 106 -18.49 8.34 14.11
C LYS A 106 -17.25 7.80 14.83
N GLY A 107 -17.34 6.61 15.43
CA GLY A 107 -16.22 5.91 16.05
C GLY A 107 -15.19 5.48 15.01
N MET A 108 -15.62 4.92 13.88
CA MET A 108 -14.72 4.56 12.77
C MET A 108 -13.98 5.77 12.21
N VAL A 109 -14.68 6.89 11.97
CA VAL A 109 -14.07 8.15 11.52
C VAL A 109 -12.99 8.59 12.50
N LYS A 110 -13.27 8.54 13.81
CA LYS A 110 -12.29 8.89 14.83
C LYS A 110 -11.07 7.97 14.78
N THR A 111 -11.27 6.65 14.75
CA THR A 111 -10.19 5.66 14.66
C THR A 111 -9.28 5.94 13.47
N PHE A 112 -9.84 6.09 12.26
CA PHE A 112 -9.06 6.39 11.07
C PHE A 112 -8.35 7.75 11.14
N SER A 113 -9.01 8.76 11.70
CA SER A 113 -8.42 10.09 11.88
C SER A 113 -7.22 10.02 12.83
N ASP A 114 -7.33 9.28 13.94
CA ASP A 114 -6.23 9.07 14.88
C ASP A 114 -5.04 8.37 14.20
N TYR A 115 -5.29 7.37 13.35
CA TYR A 115 -4.26 6.71 12.53
C TYR A 115 -3.56 7.67 11.56
N PHE A 116 -4.33 8.51 10.85
CA PHE A 116 -3.76 9.48 9.92
C PHE A 116 -2.97 10.57 10.63
N GLN A 117 -3.44 11.05 11.79
CA GLN A 117 -2.70 12.01 12.61
C GLN A 117 -1.42 11.41 13.16
N TYR A 118 -1.47 10.18 13.66
CA TYR A 118 -0.29 9.44 14.07
C TYR A 118 0.71 9.38 12.92
N PHE A 119 0.31 8.92 11.72
CA PHE A 119 1.20 8.89 10.56
C PHE A 119 1.77 10.25 10.17
N LYS A 120 0.97 11.33 10.23
CA LYS A 120 1.45 12.68 9.93
C LYS A 120 2.62 13.07 10.82
N LEU A 121 2.63 12.66 12.09
CA LEU A 121 3.76 12.87 13.01
C LEU A 121 5.01 12.07 12.63
N TRP A 122 4.86 10.94 11.92
CA TRP A 122 5.97 10.09 11.48
C TRP A 122 6.60 10.51 10.16
N LEU A 123 5.93 11.35 9.38
CA LEU A 123 6.47 11.90 8.14
C LEU A 123 7.62 12.87 8.45
N LYS A 124 8.83 12.32 8.68
CA LYS A 124 10.09 13.07 8.83
C LYS A 124 10.70 13.51 7.50
N TYR A 125 10.08 13.11 6.38
CA TYR A 125 10.58 13.34 5.04
C TYR A 125 9.95 14.60 4.43
N PRO A 126 10.64 15.29 3.49
CA PRO A 126 10.23 16.60 3.02
C PRO A 126 8.79 16.64 2.54
N SER A 127 8.11 17.76 2.83
CA SER A 127 6.68 17.99 2.58
C SER A 127 6.25 17.90 1.12
N SER A 128 7.20 17.79 0.18
CA SER A 128 6.93 17.54 -1.24
C SER A 128 6.53 16.09 -1.51
N LEU A 129 6.86 15.15 -0.61
CA LEU A 129 6.45 13.76 -0.74
C LEU A 129 4.98 13.63 -0.36
N LEU A 130 4.16 13.41 -1.38
CA LEU A 130 2.73 13.20 -1.19
C LEU A 130 2.52 11.83 -0.52
N GLY A 131 1.60 11.73 0.44
CA GLY A 131 1.17 10.42 0.94
C GLY A 131 0.12 9.83 0.00
N LEU A 132 0.38 8.65 -0.56
CA LEU A 132 -0.63 7.83 -1.22
C LEU A 132 -0.84 6.54 -0.43
N ALA A 133 -2.08 6.30 -0.02
CA ALA A 133 -2.47 5.05 0.61
C ALA A 133 -2.80 4.01 -0.47
N ILE A 134 -2.26 2.82 -0.35
CA ILE A 134 -2.45 1.64 -1.23
C ILE A 134 -2.86 0.50 -0.25
N PRO A 135 -3.65 -0.52 -0.58
CA PRO A 135 -5.00 -0.49 -0.06
C PRO A 135 -5.32 -1.45 1.09
N LEU A 136 -6.44 -1.12 1.74
CA LEU A 136 -7.17 -1.93 2.72
C LEU A 136 -7.54 -3.30 2.16
N GLY A 137 -7.08 -4.34 2.83
CA GLY A 137 -7.56 -5.70 2.64
C GLY A 137 -6.41 -6.69 2.63
N ASP A 138 -5.85 -6.96 3.81
CA ASP A 138 -5.22 -8.25 4.04
C ASP A 138 -6.01 -8.97 5.14
N SER A 139 -6.53 -10.14 4.81
CA SER A 139 -7.16 -11.01 5.80
C SER A 139 -6.06 -11.58 6.68
N PRO A 140 -6.17 -11.51 8.03
CA PRO A 140 -5.21 -12.16 8.89
C PRO A 140 -5.01 -13.63 8.48
N PRO A 141 -3.78 -14.18 8.57
CA PRO A 141 -3.52 -15.61 8.30
C PRO A 141 -4.36 -16.59 9.14
N GLN A 142 -5.03 -16.06 10.17
CA GLN A 142 -5.84 -16.76 11.16
C GLN A 142 -7.31 -16.91 10.72
N CYS A 143 -7.68 -16.37 9.56
CA CYS A 143 -9.02 -16.47 8.97
C CYS A 143 -9.23 -17.85 8.31
N ILE A 144 -9.30 -18.90 9.13
CA ILE A 144 -9.49 -20.31 8.71
C ILE A 144 -10.97 -20.74 8.81
N GLU A 145 -11.90 -19.80 9.07
CA GLU A 145 -13.33 -20.09 9.24
C GLU A 145 -14.18 -19.56 8.07
N ASN A 146 -15.42 -20.05 7.94
CA ASN A 146 -16.39 -19.56 6.96
C ASN A 146 -16.95 -18.21 7.42
N TYR A 147 -16.68 -17.13 6.69
CA TYR A 147 -17.24 -15.82 6.93
C TYR A 147 -18.24 -15.44 5.84
N SER A 148 -19.41 -14.97 6.25
CA SER A 148 -20.35 -14.31 5.34
C SER A 148 -19.95 -12.84 5.16
N ALA A 149 -19.92 -12.36 3.92
CA ALA A 149 -19.65 -10.96 3.65
C ALA A 149 -20.65 -10.04 4.35
N ASN A 150 -20.16 -8.93 4.92
CA ASN A 150 -20.98 -7.86 5.46
C ASN A 150 -20.83 -6.60 4.61
N LEU A 151 -21.58 -6.54 3.51
CA LEU A 151 -21.54 -5.40 2.56
C LEU A 151 -21.95 -4.08 3.21
N THR A 152 -22.80 -4.12 4.24
CA THR A 152 -23.19 -2.91 4.99
C THR A 152 -22.00 -2.39 5.78
N LEU A 153 -21.27 -3.26 6.47
CA LEU A 153 -20.06 -2.89 7.20
C LEU A 153 -18.99 -2.34 6.26
N GLN A 154 -18.75 -3.00 5.12
CA GLN A 154 -17.81 -2.51 4.11
C GLN A 154 -18.17 -1.09 3.63
N ASN A 155 -19.44 -0.84 3.30
CA ASN A 155 -19.90 0.47 2.86
C ASN A 155 -19.67 1.55 3.93
N VAL A 156 -20.05 1.26 5.19
CA VAL A 156 -19.88 2.20 6.30
C VAL A 156 -18.40 2.45 6.62
N ALA A 157 -17.56 1.42 6.51
CA ALA A 157 -16.11 1.54 6.69
C ALA A 157 -15.48 2.46 5.63
N PHE A 158 -15.83 2.29 4.35
CA PHE A 158 -15.36 3.17 3.29
C PHE A 158 -15.87 4.60 3.47
N GLU A 159 -17.13 4.79 3.83
CA GLU A 159 -17.68 6.12 4.12
C GLU A 159 -16.89 6.82 5.24
N ALA A 160 -16.64 6.10 6.34
CA ALA A 160 -15.86 6.62 7.46
C ALA A 160 -14.41 6.92 7.06
N LEU A 161 -13.79 6.07 6.24
CA LEU A 161 -12.44 6.28 5.71
C LEU A 161 -12.37 7.58 4.91
N PHE A 162 -13.29 7.78 3.96
CA PHE A 162 -13.32 8.98 3.12
C PHE A 162 -13.56 10.24 3.95
N GLN A 163 -14.44 10.18 4.96
CA GLN A 163 -14.65 11.29 5.89
C GLN A 163 -13.37 11.61 6.68
N ALA A 164 -12.64 10.60 7.15
CA ALA A 164 -11.38 10.80 7.85
C ALA A 164 -10.28 11.36 6.94
N MET A 165 -10.16 10.84 5.71
CA MET A 165 -9.20 11.33 4.71
C MET A 165 -9.44 12.81 4.35
N ASN A 166 -10.71 13.23 4.26
CA ASN A 166 -11.03 14.62 3.98
C ASN A 166 -10.50 15.58 5.06
N GLN A 167 -10.33 15.12 6.30
CA GLN A 167 -9.75 15.92 7.40
C GLN A 167 -8.23 16.09 7.29
N VAL A 168 -7.57 15.32 6.42
CA VAL A 168 -6.10 15.30 6.25
C VAL A 168 -5.67 15.43 4.77
N ASN A 169 -6.53 16.02 3.93
CA ASN A 169 -6.36 16.14 2.47
C ASN A 169 -5.10 16.92 2.01
N GLU A 170 -4.53 17.71 2.91
CA GLU A 170 -3.25 18.39 2.71
C GLU A 170 -2.07 17.42 2.68
N THR A 171 -2.12 16.36 3.51
CA THR A 171 -1.07 15.35 3.69
C THR A 171 -1.30 14.12 2.80
N PHE A 172 -2.55 13.69 2.66
CA PHE A 172 -2.93 12.51 1.88
C PHE A 172 -3.63 12.93 0.60
N LYS A 173 -3.10 12.50 -0.56
CA LYS A 173 -3.63 12.91 -1.87
C LYS A 173 -4.58 11.92 -2.51
N GLY A 174 -4.65 10.70 -2.01
CA GLY A 174 -5.59 9.72 -2.52
C GLY A 174 -5.39 8.34 -1.92
N ILE A 175 -6.19 7.42 -2.43
CA ILE A 175 -6.08 5.99 -2.21
C ILE A 175 -6.05 5.24 -3.54
N ILE A 176 -5.27 4.17 -3.60
CA ILE A 176 -5.51 3.05 -4.51
C ILE A 176 -6.33 2.03 -3.70
N VAL A 177 -7.34 1.38 -4.30
CA VAL A 177 -8.21 0.41 -3.62
C VAL A 177 -7.84 -1.02 -4.04
N PHE A 178 -7.74 -1.94 -3.06
CA PHE A 178 -7.46 -3.36 -3.23
C PHE A 178 -8.82 -4.03 -3.01
N ARG A 179 -9.31 -4.81 -3.95
CA ARG A 179 -8.79 -5.13 -5.28
C ARG A 179 -9.97 -5.21 -6.22
N TRP A 180 -9.69 -5.07 -7.51
CA TRP A 180 -10.67 -5.33 -8.54
C TRP A 180 -10.22 -6.55 -9.35
N ASP A 181 -10.93 -7.66 -9.23
CA ASP A 181 -10.63 -8.85 -10.01
C ASP A 181 -11.09 -8.65 -11.45
N ASN A 182 -10.27 -9.10 -12.41
CA ASN A 182 -10.65 -9.13 -13.81
C ASN A 182 -11.23 -10.50 -14.14
N PRO A 183 -12.56 -10.65 -14.34
CA PRO A 183 -13.16 -11.96 -14.61
C PRO A 183 -12.69 -12.59 -15.93
N SER A 184 -12.04 -11.81 -16.80
CA SER A 184 -11.56 -12.26 -18.10
C SER A 184 -10.17 -12.88 -18.08
N SER A 185 -9.45 -12.83 -16.94
CA SER A 185 -8.11 -13.36 -16.81
C SER A 185 -8.11 -14.76 -16.17
N GLY A 186 -7.11 -15.58 -16.51
CA GLY A 186 -7.01 -16.96 -16.01
C GLY A 186 -6.68 -17.08 -14.52
N ASP A 187 -6.25 -15.97 -13.90
CA ASP A 187 -6.04 -15.80 -12.45
C ASP A 187 -7.26 -15.20 -11.75
N SER A 188 -8.40 -15.05 -12.45
CA SER A 188 -9.67 -14.68 -11.83
C SER A 188 -10.06 -15.71 -10.76
N TYR A 189 -10.31 -15.21 -9.55
CA TYR A 189 -10.80 -16.02 -8.45
C TYR A 189 -12.29 -16.35 -8.67
N ASN A 190 -12.55 -17.38 -9.46
CA ASN A 190 -13.91 -17.81 -9.85
C ASN A 190 -14.69 -18.50 -8.71
N GLU A 191 -14.06 -18.80 -7.57
CA GLU A 191 -14.67 -19.53 -6.45
C GLU A 191 -15.32 -18.64 -5.37
N ARG A 192 -15.43 -17.33 -5.59
CA ARG A 192 -16.12 -16.42 -4.66
C ARG A 192 -17.64 -16.43 -4.89
N ASP A 193 -18.28 -17.52 -4.47
CA ASP A 193 -19.67 -17.47 -4.02
C ASP A 193 -19.77 -16.42 -2.88
N SER A 194 -20.88 -15.67 -2.82
CA SER A 194 -21.31 -14.87 -1.65
C SER A 194 -21.05 -15.50 -0.26
N ASN A 195 -20.87 -16.82 -0.19
CA ASN A 195 -20.59 -17.59 1.01
C ASN A 195 -19.09 -17.76 1.35
N ASN A 196 -18.16 -17.47 0.44
CA ASN A 196 -16.72 -17.67 0.62
C ASN A 196 -15.93 -16.39 0.32
N TRP A 197 -15.95 -15.45 1.27
CA TRP A 197 -15.11 -14.26 1.23
C TRP A 197 -13.88 -14.45 2.12
N ALA A 198 -12.71 -14.02 1.63
CA ALA A 198 -11.61 -13.67 2.50
C ALA A 198 -12.10 -12.51 3.38
N CYS A 199 -12.01 -12.65 4.70
CA CYS A 199 -12.57 -11.72 5.67
C CYS A 199 -12.30 -10.26 5.29
N SER A 200 -13.38 -9.47 5.18
CA SER A 200 -13.38 -8.02 5.02
C SER A 200 -14.08 -7.36 6.20
#